data_AF-Q3KNY5-F1
#
_entry.id   AF-Q3KNY5-F1
#
_cell.length_a   1.000
_cell.length_b   1.000
_cell.length_c   1.000
_cell.angle_alpha   90.00
_cell.angle_beta   90.00
_cell.angle_gamma   90.00
#
_symmetry.space_group_name_H-M   'P 1'
#
loop_
_entity.id
_entity.type
_entity.pdbx_description
1 polymer ?
#
loop_
_entity_poly.entity_id
_entity_poly.type
_entity_poly.pdbx_seq_one_letter_code
_entity_poly.pdbx_strand_id
1 'polypeptide(L)'
;MECSASAPEGREEAWISFGKHNNRVCLMETRGHGIVGPDPGTLNPEQLEQLRDFKIQTRIANEKYLRTHKEVSLLISGFFREMFLKRPDNILEFAAHYFTDPRLPSRIHMQLIKEKKGT
;
A
#
# COMPACT_ATOMS: atom_id res chain seq x y z
N MET A 1 -17.43 -4.26 22.45
CA MET A 1 -16.63 -5.35 21.87
C MET A 1 -15.19 -4.85 21.83
N GLU A 2 -14.40 -5.24 22.82
CA GLU A 2 -13.00 -4.84 22.93
C GLU A 2 -12.16 -5.66 21.94
N CYS A 3 -11.43 -4.98 21.05
CA CYS A 3 -10.38 -5.60 20.26
C CYS A 3 -9.04 -5.11 20.80
N SER A 4 -8.43 -5.93 21.64
CA SER A 4 -7.04 -5.82 22.05
C SER A 4 -6.14 -6.33 20.92
N ALA A 5 -5.24 -5.49 20.42
CA ALA A 5 -4.17 -5.88 19.51
C ALA A 5 -2.83 -5.45 20.11
N SER A 6 -2.07 -6.43 20.59
CA SER A 6 -0.69 -6.27 21.02
C SER A 6 0.23 -6.08 19.81
N ALA A 7 1.09 -5.06 19.85
CA ALA A 7 2.11 -4.82 18.84
C ALA A 7 3.32 -5.75 19.04
N PRO A 8 3.92 -6.32 17.97
CA PRO A 8 5.18 -7.04 18.07
C PRO A 8 6.38 -6.06 18.12
N GLU A 9 7.23 -6.22 19.14
CA GLU A 9 8.57 -5.62 19.21
C GLU A 9 9.52 -6.38 18.30
N GLY A 10 10.07 -5.72 17.27
CA GLY A 10 11.13 -6.31 16.45
C GLY A 10 11.15 -5.80 15.02
N ARG A 11 11.97 -4.76 14.80
CA ARG A 11 12.82 -4.49 13.63
C ARG A 11 12.39 -5.05 12.26
N GLU A 12 12.18 -4.13 11.32
CA GLU A 12 12.08 -4.31 9.85
C GLU A 12 10.83 -5.01 9.34
N GLU A 13 9.76 -4.21 9.18
CA GLU A 13 8.73 -4.25 8.11
C GLU A 13 7.40 -3.70 8.65
N ALA A 14 7.38 -2.40 8.96
CA ALA A 14 6.16 -1.70 9.33
C ALA A 14 5.35 -1.35 8.07
N TRP A 15 4.71 -2.35 7.46
CA TRP A 15 3.55 -2.10 6.60
C TRP A 15 2.37 -1.69 7.48
N ILE A 16 2.38 -0.44 7.94
CA ILE A 16 1.20 0.11 8.61
C ILE A 16 0.13 0.29 7.53
N SER A 17 -0.81 -0.65 7.55
CA SER A 17 -2.08 -0.61 6.84
C SER A 17 -2.80 0.71 7.13
N PHE A 18 -2.63 1.71 6.27
CA PHE A 18 -3.42 2.94 6.31
C PHE A 18 -4.58 2.81 5.33
N GLY A 19 -5.63 2.15 5.80
CA GLY A 19 -6.96 2.29 5.23
C GLY A 19 -7.38 3.75 5.28
N LYS A 20 -7.79 4.29 4.13
CA LYS A 20 -8.45 5.59 4.02
C LYS A 20 -9.77 5.54 4.80
N HIS A 21 -9.76 5.85 6.10
CA HIS A 21 -10.96 6.40 6.72
C HIS A 21 -10.98 7.90 6.44
N ASN A 22 -11.88 8.23 5.51
CA ASN A 22 -12.45 9.52 5.17
C ASN A 22 -12.00 10.69 6.06
N ASN A 23 -11.26 11.62 5.45
CA ASN A 23 -10.96 12.94 5.99
C ASN A 23 -12.26 13.76 6.09
N ARG A 24 -13.11 13.44 7.07
CA ARG A 24 -14.18 14.32 7.51
C ARG A 24 -13.59 15.19 8.61
N VAL A 25 -13.05 16.34 8.21
CA VAL A 25 -12.87 17.45 9.14
C VAL A 25 -14.27 17.89 9.56
N CYS A 26 -14.77 17.38 10.69
CA CYS A 26 -15.90 17.97 11.36
C CYS A 26 -15.42 19.26 12.03
N LEU A 27 -15.46 20.38 11.30
CA LEU A 27 -15.64 21.69 11.93
C LEU A 27 -17.06 21.69 12.52
N MET A 28 -17.22 21.19 13.75
CA MET A 28 -18.43 21.46 14.51
C MET A 28 -18.22 22.73 15.33
N GLU A 29 -18.93 23.77 14.91
CA GLU A 29 -19.20 24.99 15.63
C GLU A 29 -19.54 24.70 17.09
N THR A 30 -18.87 25.44 17.98
CA THR A 30 -19.06 25.44 19.41
C THR A 30 -20.47 25.91 19.77
N ARG A 31 -21.36 24.97 20.12
CA ARG A 31 -22.55 25.25 20.91
C ARG A 31 -22.68 24.21 22.02
N GLY A 32 -22.28 24.61 23.22
CA GLY A 32 -22.75 24.01 24.48
C GLY A 32 -21.89 22.89 25.08
N HIS A 33 -21.23 23.23 26.18
CA HIS A 33 -20.90 22.36 27.33
C HIS A 33 -20.15 21.04 27.08
N GLY A 34 -18.85 21.10 27.35
CA GLY A 34 -17.97 19.96 27.58
C GLY A 34 -16.56 20.32 27.15
N ILE A 35 -15.67 20.60 28.09
CA ILE A 35 -14.22 20.67 27.81
C ILE A 35 -13.80 19.25 27.49
N VAL A 36 -14.02 18.83 26.24
CA VAL A 36 -13.33 17.69 25.66
C VAL A 36 -11.91 18.20 25.47
N GLY A 37 -11.01 17.80 26.37
CA GLY A 37 -9.58 18.02 26.18
C GLY A 37 -9.15 17.54 24.79
N PRO A 38 -8.00 17.97 24.27
CA PRO A 38 -7.50 17.48 22.99
C PRO A 38 -7.66 15.96 22.96
N ASP A 39 -8.42 15.43 21.98
CA ASP A 39 -8.62 13.98 21.87
C ASP A 39 -7.22 13.36 21.93
N PRO A 40 -6.92 12.44 22.85
CA PRO A 40 -5.56 11.91 23.05
C PRO A 40 -4.97 11.29 21.77
N GLY A 41 -5.79 11.03 20.73
CA GLY A 41 -5.33 10.66 19.39
C GLY A 41 -4.99 11.82 18.44
N THR A 42 -5.18 13.08 18.85
CA THR A 42 -4.92 14.26 18.01
C THR A 42 -3.43 14.57 18.02
N LEU A 43 -2.80 14.41 16.86
CA LEU A 43 -1.41 14.82 16.65
C LEU A 43 -1.28 16.33 16.86
N ASN A 44 -0.23 16.74 17.57
CA ASN A 44 0.11 18.14 17.68
C ASN A 44 0.59 18.68 16.31
N PRO A 45 0.68 20.01 16.11
CA PRO A 45 1.06 20.59 14.82
C PRO A 45 2.43 20.11 14.29
N GLU A 46 3.42 19.93 15.17
CA GLU A 46 4.75 19.45 14.81
C GLU A 46 4.71 17.98 14.34
N GLN A 47 3.97 17.12 15.06
CA GLN A 47 3.74 15.73 14.67
C GLN A 47 2.99 15.64 13.34
N LEU A 48 2.04 16.54 13.09
CA LEU A 48 1.32 16.58 11.82
C LEU A 48 2.24 16.99 10.66
N GLU A 49 3.17 17.92 10.88
CA GLU A 49 4.18 18.31 9.89
C GLU A 49 5.15 17.16 9.61
N GLN A 50 5.71 16.53 10.65
CA GLN A 50 6.55 15.34 10.52
C GLN A 50 5.83 14.20 9.77
N LEU A 51 4.54 13.97 10.07
CA LEU A 51 3.73 12.98 9.37
C LEU A 51 3.51 13.35 7.89
N ARG A 52 3.38 14.63 7.56
CA ARG A 52 3.28 15.09 6.16
C ARG A 52 4.57 14.82 5.41
N ASP A 53 5.71 15.20 5.97
CA ASP A 53 7.03 14.98 5.37
C ASP A 53 7.31 13.49 5.17
N PHE A 54 7.03 12.68 6.20
CA PHE A 54 7.12 11.23 6.10
C PHE A 54 6.24 10.68 4.97
N LYS A 55 4.96 11.07 4.89
CA LYS A 55 4.05 10.63 3.81
C LYS A 55 4.56 11.02 2.42
N ILE A 56 5.14 12.21 2.28
CA ILE A 56 5.72 12.68 1.01
C ILE A 56 6.92 11.80 0.65
N GLN A 57 7.86 11.62 1.58
CA GLN A 57 9.04 10.79 1.37
C GLN A 57 8.67 9.34 1.04
N THR A 58 7.71 8.75 1.75
CA THR A 58 7.20 7.40 1.46
C THR A 58 6.58 7.32 0.06
N ARG A 59 5.80 8.33 -0.36
CA ARG A 59 5.22 8.34 -1.73
C ARG A 59 6.31 8.38 -2.79
N ILE A 60 7.34 9.22 -2.60
CA ILE A 60 8.49 9.31 -3.51
C ILE A 60 9.24 7.98 -3.56
N ALA A 61 9.50 7.36 -2.39
CA ALA A 61 10.17 6.07 -2.32
C ALA A 61 9.38 4.96 -3.01
N ASN A 62 8.06 4.90 -2.78
CA ASN A 62 7.17 3.93 -3.42
C ASN A 62 7.16 4.13 -4.95
N GLU A 63 7.04 5.36 -5.43
CA GLU A 63 7.09 5.65 -6.86
C GLU A 63 8.42 5.27 -7.48
N LYS A 64 9.54 5.59 -6.82
CA LYS A 64 10.87 5.17 -7.24
C LYS A 64 10.93 3.64 -7.33
N TYR A 65 10.46 2.92 -6.32
CA TYR A 65 10.41 1.46 -6.34
C TYR A 65 9.60 0.96 -7.55
N LEU A 66 8.36 1.43 -7.72
CA LEU A 66 7.47 1.02 -8.81
C LEU A 66 8.06 1.30 -10.21
N ARG A 67 8.89 2.34 -10.36
CA ARG A 67 9.54 2.70 -11.63
C ARG A 67 10.84 1.94 -11.89
N THR A 68 11.65 1.68 -10.87
CA THR A 68 13.02 1.12 -11.08
C THR A 68 13.09 -0.39 -10.93
N HIS A 69 12.11 -1.01 -10.27
CA HIS A 69 12.13 -2.44 -9.98
C HIS A 69 11.51 -3.28 -11.10
N LYS A 70 12.33 -4.18 -11.66
CA LYS A 70 11.97 -4.99 -12.84
C LYS A 70 10.81 -5.94 -12.56
N GLU A 71 10.69 -6.44 -11.34
CA GLU A 71 9.60 -7.33 -10.91
C GLU A 71 8.22 -6.71 -11.19
N VAL A 72 8.07 -5.40 -10.99
CA VAL A 72 6.82 -4.69 -11.25
C VAL A 72 6.51 -4.68 -12.76
N SER A 73 7.51 -4.41 -13.59
CA SER A 73 7.37 -4.46 -15.05
C SER A 73 7.01 -5.87 -15.55
N LEU A 74 7.67 -6.90 -15.02
CA LEU A 74 7.39 -8.30 -15.36
C LEU A 74 5.97 -8.73 -14.96
N LEU A 75 5.51 -8.32 -13.77
CA LEU A 75 4.14 -8.59 -13.30
C LEU A 75 3.10 -7.95 -14.23
N ILE A 76 3.25 -6.66 -14.54
CA ILE A 76 2.27 -5.93 -15.35
C ILE A 76 2.29 -6.40 -16.81
N SER A 77 3.47 -6.53 -17.42
CA SER A 77 3.59 -7.01 -18.80
C SER A 77 3.12 -8.46 -18.96
N GLY A 78 3.41 -9.32 -17.97
CA GLY A 78 2.92 -10.69 -17.92
C GLY A 78 1.40 -10.77 -17.83
N PHE A 79 0.78 -9.90 -17.03
CA PHE A 79 -0.68 -9.81 -16.92
C PHE A 79 -1.33 -9.39 -18.25
N PHE A 80 -0.86 -8.29 -18.84
CA PHE A 80 -1.37 -7.80 -20.13
C PHE A 80 -1.21 -8.84 -21.25
N ARG A 81 -0.07 -9.53 -21.29
CA ARG A 81 0.17 -10.62 -22.25
C ARG A 81 -0.90 -11.70 -22.15
N GLU A 82 -1.17 -12.22 -20.96
CA GLU A 82 -2.19 -13.27 -20.78
C GLU A 82 -3.61 -12.75 -21.02
N MET A 83 -3.90 -11.51 -20.60
CA MET A 83 -5.21 -10.88 -20.82
C MET A 83 -5.50 -10.71 -22.31
N PHE A 84 -4.54 -10.22 -23.11
CA PHE A 84 -4.73 -10.05 -24.56
C PHE A 84 -4.81 -11.38 -25.31
N LEU A 85 -4.11 -12.41 -24.83
CA LEU A 85 -4.18 -13.76 -25.41
C LEU A 85 -5.53 -14.44 -25.13
N LYS A 86 -6.04 -14.32 -23.89
CA LYS A 86 -7.25 -15.03 -23.47
C LYS A 86 -8.54 -14.25 -23.72
N ARG A 87 -8.46 -12.91 -23.82
CA ARG A 87 -9.60 -11.99 -24.00
C ARG A 87 -10.78 -12.30 -23.05
N PRO A 88 -10.58 -12.24 -21.72
CA PRO A 88 -11.62 -12.58 -20.77
C PRO A 88 -12.77 -11.56 -20.80
N ASP A 89 -14.00 -12.03 -20.59
CA ASP A 89 -15.18 -11.16 -20.47
C ASP A 89 -15.14 -10.33 -19.18
N ASN A 90 -14.61 -10.90 -18.09
CA ASN A 90 -14.45 -10.24 -16.80
C ASN A 90 -12.97 -10.06 -16.44
N ILE A 91 -12.46 -8.84 -16.67
CA ILE A 91 -11.05 -8.51 -16.43
C ILE A 91 -10.69 -8.53 -14.93
N LEU A 92 -11.62 -8.14 -14.05
CA LEU A 92 -11.33 -8.08 -12.60
C LEU A 92 -11.20 -9.49 -12.00
N GLU A 93 -12.10 -10.40 -12.38
CA GLU A 93 -12.01 -11.81 -11.98
C GLU A 93 -10.77 -12.47 -12.57
N PHE A 94 -10.46 -12.18 -13.84
CA PHE A 94 -9.22 -12.64 -14.45
C PHE A 94 -7.97 -12.14 -13.70
N ALA A 95 -7.95 -10.86 -13.29
CA ALA A 95 -6.87 -10.30 -12.49
C ALA A 95 -6.77 -10.95 -11.11
N ALA A 96 -7.89 -11.19 -10.43
CA ALA A 96 -7.92 -11.89 -9.15
C ALA A 96 -7.27 -13.28 -9.29
N HIS A 97 -7.63 -14.06 -10.30
CA HIS A 97 -7.01 -15.37 -10.56
C HIS A 97 -5.53 -15.27 -10.95
N TYR A 98 -5.16 -14.29 -11.78
CA TYR A 98 -3.78 -14.14 -12.25
C TYR A 98 -2.83 -13.79 -11.09
N PHE A 99 -3.18 -12.77 -10.31
CA PHE A 99 -2.31 -12.25 -9.25
C PHE A 99 -2.35 -13.10 -7.97
N THR A 100 -3.34 -13.98 -7.80
CA THR A 100 -3.38 -14.95 -6.68
C THR A 100 -2.82 -16.32 -7.04
N ASP A 101 -2.33 -16.56 -8.26
CA ASP A 101 -1.67 -17.82 -8.64
C ASP A 101 -0.40 -18.02 -7.76
N PRO A 102 -0.33 -19.07 -6.91
CA PRO A 102 0.80 -19.30 -6.01
C PRO A 102 2.12 -19.56 -6.74
N ARG A 103 2.08 -19.87 -8.05
CA ARG A 103 3.27 -20.05 -8.90
C ARG A 103 3.75 -18.75 -9.53
N LEU A 104 2.99 -17.65 -9.42
CA LEU A 104 3.40 -16.37 -9.99
C LEU A 104 4.74 -15.87 -9.42
N PRO A 105 4.96 -15.85 -8.08
CA PRO A 105 6.22 -15.38 -7.51
C PRO A 105 7.44 -16.14 -8.03
N SER A 106 7.35 -17.47 -8.14
CA SER A 106 8.46 -18.29 -8.65
C SER A 106 8.74 -18.05 -10.13
N ARG A 107 7.69 -17.86 -10.96
CA ARG A 107 7.84 -17.48 -12.38
C ARG A 107 8.56 -16.13 -12.53
N ILE A 108 8.18 -15.12 -11.75
CA ILE A 108 8.83 -13.81 -11.78
C ILE A 108 10.29 -13.92 -11.31
N HIS A 109 10.55 -14.65 -10.23
CA HIS A 109 11.91 -14.86 -9.73
C HIS A 109 12.83 -15.51 -10.79
N MET A 110 12.33 -16.53 -11.49
CA MET A 110 13.07 -17.19 -12.58
C MET A 110 13.38 -16.23 -13.73
N GLN A 111 12.44 -15.33 -14.09
CA GLN A 111 12.65 -14.31 -15.11
C GLN A 111 13.71 -13.28 -14.68
N LEU A 112 13.67 -12.82 -13.42
CA LEU A 112 14.68 -11.92 -12.86
C LEU A 112 16.09 -12.53 -12.92
N ILE A 113 16.24 -13.82 -12.56
CA ILE A 113 17.52 -14.54 -12.68
C ILE A 113 17.98 -14.60 -14.13
N LYS A 114 17.08 -14.90 -15.07
CA LYS A 114 17.40 -15.00 -16.50
C LYS A 114 17.90 -13.66 -17.04
N GLU A 115 17.26 -12.55 -16.68
CA GLU A 115 17.69 -11.22 -17.12
C GLU A 115 19.04 -10.82 -16.52
N LYS A 116 19.28 -11.13 -15.24
CA LYS A 116 20.57 -10.86 -14.59
C LYS A 116 21.73 -11.62 -15.24
N LYS A 117 21.46 -12.78 -15.82
CA LYS A 117 22.46 -13.58 -16.57
C LYS A 117 22.66 -13.14 -18.02
N GLY A 118 21.76 -12.31 -18.55
CA GLY A 118 21.72 -11.92 -19.96
C GLY A 118 22.14 -10.47 -20.25
N THR A 119 22.74 -9.79 -19.27
CA THR A 119 23.40 -8.47 -19.42
C THR A 119 24.89 -8.66 -19.16
#